data_AF-A0A558A7F1-F1
#
_entry.id   AF-A0A558A7F1-F1
#
_cell.length_a   1.000
_cell.length_b   1.000
_cell.length_c   1.000
_cell.angle_alpha   90.00
_cell.angle_beta   90.00
_cell.angle_gamma   90.00
#
_symmetry.space_group_name_H-M   'P 1'
#
loop_
_entity.id
_entity.type
_entity.pdbx_description
1 polymer ?
#
loop_
_entity_poly.entity_id
_entity_poly.type
_entity_poly.pdbx_seq_one_letter_code
_entity_poly.pdbx_strand_id
1 'polypeptide(L)'
;MTDQGSPRAGRRPITSRSEVEHAAFELFARQGFERTTVEDIAQAAGIGRRTFFRYFPSKNDIAWGDFDGELRRMRKQLAEYPPEVPLIEAIREALVDFNRVDPDEAPWHRRRMELILTTPALQAHSTLRYAAWRQVLAEFVAVRLDVTPDSLAPQAIAYATLGVALAAYEQWLRSPQTELHDLLAAGVRELSAAVG
;
A
#
# COMPACT_ATOMS: atom_id res chain seq x y z
N MET A 1 -50.00 -18.07 -16.64
CA MET A 1 -49.79 -18.53 -15.25
C MET A 1 -48.99 -19.82 -15.37
N THR A 2 -47.70 -19.90 -15.12
CA THR A 2 -46.79 -19.13 -14.25
C THR A 2 -45.39 -19.13 -14.86
N ASP A 3 -44.76 -17.96 -14.85
CA ASP A 3 -43.33 -17.71 -15.07
C ASP A 3 -42.52 -18.29 -13.89
N GLN A 4 -41.60 -19.22 -14.16
CA GLN A 4 -40.65 -19.74 -13.16
C GLN A 4 -39.33 -19.01 -13.33
N GLY A 5 -39.17 -17.93 -12.56
CA GLY A 5 -37.90 -17.24 -12.39
C GLY A 5 -36.86 -18.18 -11.78
N SER A 6 -35.79 -18.44 -12.53
CA SER A 6 -34.60 -19.16 -12.05
C SER A 6 -34.01 -18.47 -10.80
N PRO A 7 -33.64 -19.20 -9.75
CA PRO A 7 -32.95 -18.62 -8.60
C PRO A 7 -31.58 -18.09 -9.05
N ARG A 8 -31.41 -16.76 -8.98
CA ARG A 8 -30.09 -16.12 -9.10
C ARG A 8 -29.18 -16.77 -8.07
N ALA A 9 -28.15 -17.48 -8.54
CA ALA A 9 -27.13 -18.08 -7.68
C ALA A 9 -26.58 -17.00 -6.74
N GLY A 10 -26.95 -17.08 -5.47
CA GLY A 10 -26.55 -16.11 -4.47
C GLY A 10 -25.06 -16.26 -4.21
N ARG A 11 -24.25 -15.36 -4.78
CA ARG A 11 -22.85 -15.22 -4.41
C ARG A 11 -22.80 -14.98 -2.90
N ARG A 12 -22.08 -15.83 -2.17
CA ARG A 12 -21.92 -15.75 -0.71
C ARG A 12 -21.51 -14.31 -0.35
N PRO A 13 -22.10 -13.70 0.69
CA PRO A 13 -21.72 -12.36 1.11
C PRO A 13 -20.22 -12.30 1.38
N ILE A 14 -19.56 -11.28 0.84
CA ILE A 14 -18.17 -10.98 1.17
C ILE A 14 -18.08 -10.65 2.67
N THR A 15 -17.13 -11.25 3.37
CA THR A 15 -17.03 -11.17 4.83
C THR A 15 -15.79 -10.44 5.34
N SER A 16 -14.77 -10.23 4.50
CA SER A 16 -13.53 -9.57 4.89
C SER A 16 -13.28 -8.26 4.15
N ARG A 17 -12.40 -7.42 4.71
CA ARG A 17 -11.94 -6.17 4.07
C ARG A 17 -11.26 -6.47 2.72
N SER A 18 -10.36 -7.46 2.68
CA SER A 18 -9.61 -7.85 1.48
C SER A 18 -10.51 -8.26 0.31
N GLU A 19 -11.53 -9.08 0.57
CA GLU A 19 -12.48 -9.48 -0.47
C GLU A 19 -13.26 -8.29 -1.07
N VAL A 20 -13.57 -7.25 -0.27
CA VAL A 20 -14.21 -6.02 -0.79
C VAL A 20 -13.21 -5.23 -1.66
N GLU A 21 -11.93 -5.17 -1.27
CA GLU A 21 -10.88 -4.53 -2.07
C GLU A 21 -10.71 -5.24 -3.40
N HIS A 22 -10.61 -6.57 -3.41
CA HIS A 22 -10.50 -7.37 -4.62
C HIS A 22 -11.69 -7.12 -5.56
N ALA A 23 -12.92 -7.16 -5.04
CA ALA A 23 -14.13 -6.87 -5.82
C ALA A 23 -14.10 -5.45 -6.43
N ALA A 24 -13.64 -4.47 -5.64
CA ALA A 24 -13.49 -3.09 -6.12
C ALA A 24 -12.40 -2.97 -7.19
N PHE A 25 -11.24 -3.62 -7.03
CA PHE A 25 -10.16 -3.61 -8.00
C PHE A 25 -10.57 -4.25 -9.33
N GLU A 26 -11.34 -5.35 -9.31
CA GLU A 26 -11.90 -5.91 -10.54
C GLU A 26 -12.89 -4.95 -11.22
N LEU A 27 -13.66 -4.21 -10.44
CA LEU A 27 -14.61 -3.25 -10.98
C LEU A 27 -13.89 -2.05 -11.58
N PHE A 28 -12.87 -1.52 -10.91
CA PHE A 28 -12.01 -0.46 -11.42
C PHE A 28 -11.31 -0.88 -12.73
N ALA A 29 -10.84 -2.12 -12.82
CA ALA A 29 -10.24 -2.65 -14.04
C ALA A 29 -11.25 -2.73 -15.21
N ARG A 30 -12.51 -3.04 -14.93
CA ARG A 30 -13.56 -3.18 -15.96
C ARG A 30 -14.12 -1.85 -16.45
N GLN A 31 -14.43 -0.94 -15.53
CA GLN A 31 -15.17 0.28 -15.87
C GLN A 31 -14.44 1.57 -15.48
N GLY A 32 -13.23 1.50 -14.94
CA GLY A 32 -12.43 2.65 -14.53
C GLY A 32 -12.78 3.15 -13.13
N PHE A 33 -11.79 3.71 -12.43
CA PHE A 33 -11.95 4.22 -11.07
C PHE A 33 -13.01 5.31 -10.97
N GLU A 34 -12.98 6.30 -11.86
CA GLU A 34 -13.87 7.47 -11.80
C GLU A 34 -15.34 7.12 -11.98
N ARG A 35 -15.65 6.21 -12.92
CA ARG A 35 -17.03 5.80 -13.21
C ARG A 35 -17.59 4.81 -12.19
N THR A 36 -16.76 4.27 -11.30
CA THR A 36 -17.18 3.33 -10.27
C THR A 36 -17.68 4.06 -9.02
N THR A 37 -18.90 3.75 -8.60
CA THR A 37 -19.50 4.30 -7.37
C THR A 37 -19.35 3.36 -6.18
N VAL A 38 -19.56 3.88 -4.97
CA VAL A 38 -19.58 3.06 -3.74
C VAL A 38 -20.74 2.06 -3.78
N GLU A 39 -21.86 2.45 -4.37
CA GLU A 39 -23.04 1.61 -4.60
C GLU A 39 -22.70 0.42 -5.48
N ASP A 40 -22.01 0.64 -6.61
CA ASP A 40 -21.61 -0.45 -7.52
C ASP A 40 -20.70 -1.45 -6.81
N ILE A 41 -19.74 -0.96 -6.02
CA ILE A 41 -18.82 -1.80 -5.24
C ILE A 41 -19.57 -2.59 -4.18
N ALA A 42 -20.46 -1.94 -3.43
CA ALA A 42 -21.26 -2.61 -2.40
C ALA A 42 -22.14 -3.71 -3.00
N GLN A 43 -22.77 -3.43 -4.15
CA GLN A 43 -23.55 -4.41 -4.89
C GLN A 43 -22.69 -5.57 -5.39
N ALA A 44 -21.53 -5.29 -6.00
CA ALA A 44 -20.59 -6.31 -6.49
C ALA A 44 -20.05 -7.19 -5.36
N ALA A 45 -19.87 -6.62 -4.17
CA ALA A 45 -19.44 -7.31 -2.97
C ALA A 45 -20.58 -8.03 -2.22
N GLY A 46 -21.84 -7.84 -2.61
CA GLY A 46 -22.98 -8.43 -1.90
C GLY A 46 -23.16 -7.88 -0.48
N ILE A 47 -22.77 -6.63 -0.25
CA ILE A 47 -22.88 -5.94 1.05
C ILE A 47 -23.73 -4.68 0.93
N GLY A 48 -24.28 -4.20 2.04
CA GLY A 48 -24.95 -2.89 2.09
C GLY A 48 -23.96 -1.72 2.18
N ARG A 49 -24.37 -0.53 1.72
CA ARG A 49 -23.57 0.71 1.79
C ARG A 49 -23.07 1.05 3.20
N ARG A 50 -23.88 0.82 4.24
CA ARG A 50 -23.46 0.97 5.65
C ARG A 50 -22.32 0.02 6.01
N THR A 51 -22.33 -1.20 5.49
CA THR A 51 -21.25 -2.18 5.72
C THR A 51 -19.99 -1.78 4.98
N PHE A 52 -20.10 -1.25 3.76
CA PHE A 52 -18.96 -0.68 3.04
C PHE A 52 -18.27 0.41 3.87
N PHE A 53 -19.01 1.40 4.38
CA PHE A 53 -18.42 2.51 5.16
C PHE A 53 -17.85 2.10 6.51
N ARG A 54 -18.24 0.94 7.05
CA ARG A 54 -17.58 0.36 8.22
C ARG A 54 -16.14 -0.06 7.90
N TYR A 55 -15.88 -0.48 6.67
CA TYR A 55 -14.54 -0.85 6.21
C TYR A 55 -13.78 0.33 5.63
N PHE A 56 -14.40 1.17 4.80
CA PHE A 56 -13.68 2.23 4.07
C PHE A 56 -14.40 3.57 4.23
N PRO A 57 -13.72 4.61 4.74
CA PRO A 57 -14.33 5.94 4.86
C PRO A 57 -14.75 6.53 3.51
N SER A 58 -14.02 6.22 2.43
CA SER A 58 -14.32 6.65 1.06
C SER A 58 -13.91 5.59 0.03
N LYS A 59 -14.31 5.79 -1.24
CA LYS A 59 -13.82 4.99 -2.38
C LYS A 59 -12.29 5.04 -2.49
N ASN A 60 -11.68 6.19 -2.20
CA ASN A 60 -10.24 6.38 -2.31
C ASN A 60 -9.48 5.53 -1.29
N ASP A 61 -10.06 5.31 -0.11
CA ASP A 61 -9.45 4.52 0.97
C ASP A 61 -9.37 3.02 0.66
N ILE A 62 -10.13 2.52 -0.31
CA ILE A 62 -10.05 1.12 -0.74
C ILE A 62 -8.64 0.79 -1.24
N ALA A 63 -8.00 1.72 -1.95
CA ALA A 63 -6.64 1.51 -2.47
C ALA A 63 -5.60 1.34 -1.35
N TRP A 64 -5.90 1.76 -0.12
CA TRP A 64 -4.97 1.76 1.00
C TRP A 64 -5.22 0.65 2.02
N GLY A 65 -6.37 -0.03 1.95
CA GLY A 65 -6.72 -1.11 2.87
C GLY A 65 -6.52 -0.75 4.34
N ASP A 66 -5.95 -1.67 5.14
CA ASP A 66 -5.55 -1.42 6.54
C ASP A 66 -4.16 -0.78 6.68
N PHE A 67 -3.96 0.35 5.99
CA PHE A 67 -2.69 1.08 6.03
C PHE A 67 -2.26 1.47 7.44
N ASP A 68 -3.19 1.89 8.30
CA ASP A 68 -2.86 2.24 9.69
C ASP A 68 -2.38 1.01 10.47
N GLY A 69 -2.93 -0.18 10.18
CA GLY A 69 -2.43 -1.44 10.68
C GLY A 69 -1.02 -1.76 10.20
N GLU A 70 -0.73 -1.55 8.91
CA GLU A 70 0.63 -1.73 8.37
C GLU A 70 1.63 -0.78 9.01
N LEU A 71 1.29 0.50 9.22
CA LEU A 71 2.17 1.46 9.89
C LEU A 71 2.43 1.07 11.35
N ARG A 72 1.43 0.52 12.05
CA ARG A 72 1.63 -0.01 13.42
C ARG A 72 2.57 -1.22 13.42
N ARG A 73 2.42 -2.13 12.44
CA ARG A 73 3.33 -3.28 12.27
C ARG A 73 4.76 -2.82 12.00
N MET A 74 4.93 -1.91 11.04
CA MET A 74 6.23 -1.33 10.69
C MET A 74 6.91 -0.67 11.89
N ARG A 75 6.18 0.14 12.66
CA ARG A 75 6.72 0.80 13.87
C ARG A 75 7.18 -0.22 14.91
N LYS A 76 6.39 -1.28 15.13
CA LYS A 76 6.75 -2.35 16.07
C LYS A 76 8.01 -3.08 15.62
N GLN A 77 8.08 -3.46 14.34
CA GLN A 77 9.25 -4.15 13.78
C GLN A 77 10.50 -3.28 13.91
N LEU A 78 10.44 -2.01 13.50
CA LEU A 78 11.55 -1.06 13.60
C LEU A 78 12.03 -0.84 15.04
N ALA A 79 11.13 -0.84 16.03
CA ALA A 79 11.50 -0.73 17.44
C ALA A 79 12.24 -1.96 17.98
N GLU A 80 12.09 -3.12 17.33
CA GLU A 80 12.76 -4.38 17.70
C GLU A 80 14.09 -4.58 16.93
N TYR A 81 14.46 -3.68 16.01
CA TYR A 81 15.72 -3.80 15.27
C TYR A 81 16.94 -3.61 16.17
N PRO A 82 17.93 -4.53 16.14
CA PRO A 82 19.13 -4.42 16.95
C PRO A 82 19.97 -3.17 16.57
N PRO A 83 20.45 -2.36 17.54
CA PRO A 83 21.16 -1.09 17.28
C PRO A 83 22.54 -1.24 16.59
N GLU A 84 23.09 -2.45 16.59
CA GLU A 84 24.35 -2.88 16.00
C GLU A 84 24.23 -3.07 14.49
N VAL A 85 23.01 -3.33 14.00
CA VAL A 85 22.73 -3.41 12.55
C VAL A 85 22.90 -2.01 11.96
N PRO A 86 23.78 -1.81 10.96
CA PRO A 86 23.98 -0.52 10.32
C PRO A 86 22.65 0.11 9.88
N LEU A 87 22.49 1.42 10.10
CA LEU A 87 21.22 2.13 9.85
C LEU A 87 20.69 1.89 8.42
N ILE A 88 21.59 1.94 7.43
CA ILE A 88 21.21 1.72 6.02
C ILE A 88 20.70 0.31 5.74
N GLU A 89 21.23 -0.70 6.44
CA GLU A 89 20.79 -2.09 6.31
C GLU A 89 19.41 -2.28 6.94
N ALA A 90 19.20 -1.69 8.13
CA ALA A 90 17.89 -1.71 8.78
C ALA A 90 16.81 -0.99 7.95
N ILE A 91 17.13 0.14 7.31
CA ILE A 91 16.21 0.86 6.41
C ILE A 91 15.88 0.01 5.18
N ARG A 92 16.90 -0.62 4.57
CA ARG A 92 16.72 -1.50 3.41
C ARG A 92 15.80 -2.66 3.74
N GLU A 93 16.04 -3.35 4.85
CA GLU A 93 15.26 -4.51 5.27
C GLU A 93 13.84 -4.11 5.64
N ALA A 94 13.65 -3.04 6.42
CA ALA A 94 12.33 -2.52 6.73
C ALA A 94 11.54 -2.11 5.47
N LEU A 95 12.19 -1.52 4.47
CA LEU A 95 11.56 -1.18 3.21
C LEU A 95 11.12 -2.43 2.44
N VAL A 96 11.98 -3.46 2.34
CA VAL A 96 11.62 -4.71 1.66
C VAL A 96 10.48 -5.43 2.41
N ASP A 97 10.59 -5.54 3.73
CA ASP A 97 9.62 -6.25 4.56
C ASP A 97 8.25 -5.57 4.55
N PHE A 98 8.20 -4.23 4.58
CA PHE A 98 6.94 -3.47 4.50
C PHE A 98 6.19 -3.72 3.18
N ASN A 99 6.92 -4.03 2.10
CA ASN A 99 6.34 -4.26 0.77
C ASN A 99 6.24 -5.75 0.41
N ARG A 100 6.56 -6.65 1.35
CA ARG A 100 6.40 -8.09 1.15
C ARG A 100 4.92 -8.45 1.30
N VAL A 101 4.39 -9.14 0.29
CA VAL A 101 3.01 -9.66 0.27
C VAL A 101 3.04 -11.15 0.00
N ASP A 102 1.99 -11.86 0.45
CA ASP A 102 1.82 -13.27 0.11
C ASP A 102 1.77 -13.45 -1.42
N PRO A 103 2.31 -14.55 -1.98
CA PRO A 103 2.30 -14.78 -3.43
C PRO A 103 0.89 -14.70 -4.06
N ASP A 104 -0.13 -15.14 -3.34
CA ASP A 104 -1.53 -15.10 -3.78
C ASP A 104 -2.09 -13.66 -3.81
N GLU A 105 -1.51 -12.74 -3.03
CA GLU A 105 -1.87 -11.31 -3.01
C GLU A 105 -1.03 -10.46 -3.97
N ALA A 106 0.07 -10.99 -4.52
CA ALA A 106 0.95 -10.25 -5.42
C ALA A 106 0.22 -9.65 -6.65
N PRO A 107 -0.71 -10.35 -7.33
CA PRO A 107 -1.49 -9.75 -8.42
C PRO A 107 -2.36 -8.57 -7.98
N TRP A 108 -2.91 -8.63 -6.76
CA TRP A 108 -3.74 -7.56 -6.19
C TRP A 108 -2.90 -6.37 -5.76
N HIS A 109 -1.73 -6.63 -5.18
CA HIS A 109 -0.75 -5.59 -4.86
C HIS A 109 -0.31 -4.83 -6.11
N ARG A 110 -0.06 -5.56 -7.21
CA ARG A 110 0.27 -4.92 -8.50
C ARG A 110 -0.84 -4.00 -8.99
N ARG A 111 -2.09 -4.46 -9.01
CA ARG A 111 -3.26 -3.65 -9.39
C ARG A 111 -3.46 -2.45 -8.48
N ARG A 112 -3.27 -2.63 -7.17
CA ARG A 112 -3.35 -1.56 -6.17
C ARG A 112 -2.34 -0.45 -6.48
N MET A 113 -1.07 -0.82 -6.71
CA MET A 113 -0.01 0.14 -6.98
C MET A 113 -0.14 0.81 -8.34
N GLU A 114 -0.58 0.07 -9.36
CA GLU A 114 -0.96 0.66 -10.66
C GLU A 114 -2.03 1.73 -10.48
N LEU A 115 -3.08 1.43 -9.71
CA LEU A 115 -4.18 2.35 -9.44
C LEU A 115 -3.70 3.61 -8.70
N ILE A 116 -2.93 3.45 -7.61
CA ILE A 116 -2.40 4.56 -6.81
C ILE A 116 -1.48 5.47 -7.65
N LEU A 117 -0.61 4.89 -8.48
CA LEU A 117 0.42 5.63 -9.20
C LEU A 117 -0.07 6.24 -10.52
N THR A 118 -1.24 5.84 -11.04
CA THR A 118 -1.75 6.34 -12.32
C THR A 118 -3.08 7.10 -12.22
N THR A 119 -3.75 7.07 -11.07
CA THR A 119 -5.04 7.76 -10.87
C THR A 119 -4.85 9.09 -10.13
N PRO A 120 -5.14 10.26 -10.75
CA PRO A 120 -4.89 11.56 -10.13
C PRO A 120 -5.57 11.76 -8.77
N ALA A 121 -6.82 11.30 -8.62
CA ALA A 121 -7.55 11.38 -7.36
C ALA A 121 -6.86 10.62 -6.22
N LEU A 122 -6.24 9.47 -6.54
CA LEU A 122 -5.52 8.66 -5.56
C LEU A 122 -4.11 9.18 -5.29
N GLN A 123 -3.44 9.73 -6.31
CA GLN A 123 -2.17 10.44 -6.11
C GLN A 123 -2.37 11.62 -5.16
N ALA A 124 -3.43 12.41 -5.31
CA ALA A 124 -3.76 13.48 -4.36
C ALA A 124 -4.05 12.92 -2.95
N HIS A 125 -4.86 11.86 -2.84
CA HIS A 125 -5.18 11.17 -1.58
C HIS A 125 -3.95 10.56 -0.89
N SER A 126 -2.93 10.18 -1.66
CA SER A 126 -1.73 9.51 -1.15
C SER A 126 -0.84 10.40 -0.27
N THR A 127 -0.95 11.73 -0.41
CA THR A 127 -0.06 12.71 0.25
C THR A 127 0.04 12.47 1.77
N LEU A 128 -1.10 12.32 2.45
CA LEU A 128 -1.14 12.09 3.90
C LEU A 128 -0.65 10.68 4.28
N ARG A 129 -0.89 9.69 3.41
CA ARG A 129 -0.45 8.30 3.62
C ARG A 129 1.07 8.19 3.51
N TYR A 130 1.66 8.78 2.48
CA TYR A 130 3.11 8.87 2.35
C TYR A 130 3.76 9.69 3.45
N ALA A 131 3.13 10.78 3.91
CA ALA A 131 3.62 11.52 5.06
C ALA A 131 3.63 10.67 6.35
N ALA A 132 2.55 9.94 6.62
CA ALA A 132 2.47 9.05 7.78
C ALA A 132 3.49 7.90 7.72
N TRP A 133 3.72 7.32 6.54
CA TRP A 133 4.76 6.32 6.32
C TRP A 133 6.16 6.87 6.58
N ARG A 134 6.47 8.04 6.01
CA ARG A 134 7.77 8.72 6.24
C ARG A 134 7.98 9.05 7.70
N GLN A 135 6.93 9.42 8.43
CA GLN A 135 7.04 9.73 9.85
C GLN A 135 7.48 8.52 10.68
N VAL A 136 6.96 7.32 10.39
CA VAL A 136 7.41 6.08 11.05
C VAL A 136 8.91 5.86 10.85
N LEU A 137 9.38 6.07 9.62
CA LEU A 137 10.80 5.91 9.30
C LEU A 137 11.67 7.00 9.95
N ALA A 138 11.21 8.25 9.95
CA ALA A 138 11.91 9.36 10.61
C ALA A 138 12.00 9.16 12.13
N GLU A 139 10.96 8.64 12.77
CA GLU A 139 10.99 8.27 14.20
C GLU A 139 12.08 7.23 14.48
N PHE A 140 12.19 6.18 13.67
CA PHE A 140 13.23 5.16 13.82
C PHE A 140 14.63 5.73 13.61
N VAL A 141 14.84 6.50 12.54
CA VAL A 141 16.14 7.12 12.23
C VAL A 141 16.56 8.09 13.34
N ALA A 142 15.63 8.85 13.88
CA ALA A 142 15.89 9.80 14.96
C ALA A 142 16.41 9.11 16.24
N VAL A 143 15.83 7.97 16.61
CA VAL A 143 16.33 7.14 17.72
C VAL A 143 17.76 6.66 17.44
N ARG A 144 18.05 6.21 16.22
CA ARG A 144 19.38 5.70 15.83
C ARG A 144 20.46 6.78 15.81
N LEU A 145 20.07 8.04 15.59
CA LEU A 145 20.98 9.18 15.51
C LEU A 145 21.00 10.05 16.78
N ASP A 146 20.21 9.71 17.80
CA ASP A 146 20.02 10.49 19.03
C ASP A 146 19.61 11.96 18.77
N VAL A 147 18.63 12.14 17.89
CA VAL A 147 18.06 13.46 17.51
C VAL A 147 16.53 13.40 17.53
N THR A 148 15.87 14.52 17.21
CA THR A 148 14.40 14.56 17.08
C THR A 148 13.94 14.09 15.69
N PRO A 149 12.74 13.49 15.56
CA PRO A 149 12.18 13.09 14.25
C PRO A 149 12.03 14.23 13.23
N ASP A 150 11.89 15.47 13.70
CA ASP A 150 11.75 16.66 12.86
C ASP A 150 13.10 17.25 12.42
N SER A 151 14.22 16.67 12.88
CA SER A 151 15.56 17.07 12.44
C SER A 151 15.76 16.77 10.95
N LEU A 152 16.64 17.53 10.29
CA LEU A 152 16.85 17.44 8.84
C LEU A 152 17.24 16.01 8.39
N ALA A 153 18.15 15.36 9.12
CA ALA A 153 18.66 14.04 8.72
C ALA A 153 17.57 12.94 8.73
N PRO A 154 16.80 12.70 9.81
CA PRO A 154 15.68 11.75 9.79
C PRO A 154 14.65 12.03 8.68
N GLN A 155 14.28 13.30 8.50
CA GLN A 155 13.32 13.67 7.45
C GLN A 155 13.89 13.39 6.06
N ALA A 156 15.11 13.85 5.77
CA ALA A 156 15.75 13.66 4.46
C ALA A 156 15.90 12.16 4.12
N ILE A 157 16.31 11.34 5.08
CA ILE A 157 16.41 9.88 4.92
C ILE A 157 15.03 9.28 4.63
N ALA A 158 13.98 9.70 5.35
CA ALA A 158 12.63 9.21 5.11
C ALA A 158 12.08 9.60 3.72
N TYR A 159 12.33 10.84 3.27
CA TYR A 159 11.98 11.28 1.92
C TYR A 159 12.75 10.51 0.84
N ALA A 160 14.06 10.33 1.02
CA ALA A 160 14.88 9.61 0.04
C ALA A 160 14.47 8.13 -0.05
N THR A 161 14.15 7.50 1.07
CA THR A 161 13.65 6.11 1.10
C THR A 161 12.28 5.99 0.42
N LEU A 162 11.37 6.96 0.63
CA LEU A 162 10.11 6.99 -0.13
C LEU A 162 10.38 7.15 -1.64
N GLY A 163 11.33 7.99 -2.02
CA GLY A 163 11.75 8.16 -3.42
C GLY A 163 12.21 6.84 -4.05
N VAL A 164 13.03 6.06 -3.33
CA VAL A 164 13.44 4.71 -3.76
C VAL A 164 12.22 3.80 -3.92
N ALA A 165 11.30 3.80 -2.95
CA ALA A 165 10.10 2.97 -3.00
C ALA A 165 9.25 3.27 -4.24
N LEU A 166 8.97 4.55 -4.51
CA LEU A 166 8.18 4.98 -5.66
C LEU A 166 8.87 4.63 -6.99
N ALA A 167 10.17 4.88 -7.10
CA ALA A 167 10.94 4.52 -8.30
C ALA A 167 10.92 3.01 -8.57
N ALA A 168 11.12 2.19 -7.51
CA ALA A 168 11.06 0.74 -7.61
C ALA A 168 9.67 0.25 -8.05
N TYR A 169 8.59 0.82 -7.49
CA TYR A 169 7.23 0.51 -7.91
C TYR A 169 6.97 0.84 -9.37
N GLU A 170 7.36 2.03 -9.83
CA GLU A 170 7.17 2.42 -11.23
C GLU A 170 7.93 1.49 -12.18
N GLN A 171 9.17 1.13 -11.84
CA GLN A 171 9.97 0.20 -12.66
C GLN A 171 9.37 -1.21 -12.67
N TRP A 172 8.92 -1.71 -11.51
CA TRP A 172 8.24 -2.99 -11.37
C TRP A 172 6.94 -3.04 -12.19
N LEU A 173 6.16 -1.95 -12.20
CA LEU A 173 4.93 -1.87 -12.97
C LEU A 173 5.19 -1.86 -14.49
N ARG A 174 6.31 -1.29 -14.94
CA ARG A 174 6.72 -1.31 -16.36
C ARG A 174 7.29 -2.66 -16.82
N SER A 175 7.86 -3.45 -15.91
CA SER A 175 8.64 -4.65 -16.27
C SER A 175 8.12 -5.91 -15.56
N PRO A 176 7.42 -6.82 -16.26
CA PRO A 176 6.86 -8.03 -15.64
C PRO A 176 7.90 -9.05 -15.14
N GLN A 177 9.15 -8.95 -15.59
CA GLN A 177 10.23 -9.89 -15.23
C GLN A 177 11.02 -9.47 -13.98
N THR A 178 10.77 -8.28 -13.44
CA THR A 178 11.49 -7.82 -12.25
C THR A 178 10.72 -8.14 -10.99
N GLU A 179 11.46 -8.47 -9.95
CA GLU A 179 10.91 -8.65 -8.61
C GLU A 179 10.99 -7.34 -7.83
N LEU A 180 9.88 -6.94 -7.18
CA LEU A 180 9.81 -5.67 -6.45
C LEU A 180 10.84 -5.60 -5.33
N HIS A 181 11.03 -6.69 -4.59
CA HIS A 181 11.96 -6.74 -3.47
C HIS A 181 13.41 -6.53 -3.91
N ASP A 182 13.79 -7.04 -5.08
CA ASP A 182 15.11 -6.82 -5.66
C ASP A 182 15.33 -5.36 -6.05
N LEU A 183 14.32 -4.73 -6.64
CA LEU A 183 14.36 -3.31 -7.01
C LEU A 183 14.45 -2.40 -5.79
N LEU A 184 13.68 -2.68 -4.73
CA LEU A 184 13.74 -1.94 -3.47
C LEU A 184 15.13 -2.06 -2.83
N ALA A 185 15.66 -3.29 -2.75
CA ALA A 185 16.97 -3.54 -2.16
C ALA A 185 18.10 -2.91 -2.99
N ALA A 186 18.01 -2.97 -4.33
CA ALA A 186 18.97 -2.34 -5.23
C ALA A 186 18.93 -0.81 -5.13
N GLY A 187 17.74 -0.21 -5.13
CA GLY A 187 17.60 1.24 -5.06
C GLY A 187 18.17 1.85 -3.78
N VAL A 188 18.03 1.18 -2.63
CA VAL A 188 18.68 1.64 -1.38
C VAL A 188 20.21 1.56 -1.47
N ARG A 189 20.75 0.47 -2.06
CA ARG A 189 22.21 0.33 -2.26
C ARG A 189 22.76 1.39 -3.21
N GLU A 190 22.09 1.61 -4.35
CA GLU A 190 22.50 2.60 -5.35
C GLU A 190 22.44 4.03 -4.79
N LEU A 191 21.37 4.37 -4.06
CA LEU A 191 21.27 5.66 -3.38
C LEU A 191 22.42 5.84 -2.38
N SER A 192 22.71 4.83 -1.56
CA SER A 192 23.80 4.89 -0.58
C SER A 192 25.17 5.04 -1.24
N ALA A 193 25.42 4.39 -2.37
CA ALA A 193 26.69 4.45 -3.09
C ALA A 193 26.88 5.78 -3.84
N ALA A 194 25.80 6.49 -4.18
CA ALA A 194 25.88 7.78 -4.87
C ALA A 194 26.20 8.96 -3.93
N VAL A 195 25.99 8.80 -2.62
CA VAL A 195 26.13 9.87 -1.62
C VAL A 195 27.30 9.66 -0.65
N GLY A 196 27.99 8.53 -0.74
CA GLY A 196 29.18 8.17 0.07
C GLY A 196 30.38 7.87 -0.81
#